data_AF-A0A945QTD0-F1
#
_entry.id   AF-A0A945QTD0-F1
#
_cell.length_a   1.000
_cell.length_b   1.000
_cell.length_c   1.000
_cell.angle_alpha   90.00
_cell.angle_beta   90.00
_cell.angle_gamma   90.00
#
_symmetry.space_group_name_H-M   'P 1'
#
loop_
_entity.id
_entity.type
_entity.pdbx_description
1 polymer ?
#
loop_
_entity_poly.entity_id
_entity_poly.type
_entity_poly.pdbx_seq_one_letter_code
_entity_poly.pdbx_strand_id
1 'polypeptide(L)'
;MSHQLPMRWTRRKMNSQHLLNTIDQTDPLTHYGKVNQIVGLIIESVGPADVALGELCVLGDPQSDALRAEVVGFRGNRVLLMPLGKIEGIRPGTHVFPTRMPLYIPVGHGLQGRILDGLGQPIDGAGQIHAEDRRNIHSSPPDPLSRRRVQESLGTGVRALDGMVSCGKGQRMGIFAGSGVGKSTLLGMIARHSDADVNVIALVGERGKEVLDFIEDSLGSEGLRRSVVIVATSDQPALIRLKAAFVATTIAEYFRDQGKDVVLMMDSLTRVAMAQREIGLAAGEPPTTRGYTPSVFALLPRLLERVGMTKNGSITGLYTVLVEGDDMDEPIADASRAILDGHLVLSRRLASRGHYPPVDVMESISRVMKDVVTPAHWEAAMEIKAMMAAYNEAEDLINIGAYARGSNPQIDRALGFVEPIGAFLRQRAEEGESFDKHVQRLMGIMAAEAPAEAQI
;
A
#
# COMPACT_ATOMS: atom_id res chain seq x y z
N MET A 1 -45.24 -17.19 -26.26
CA MET A 1 -44.69 -16.58 -27.49
C MET A 1 -44.21 -15.17 -27.17
N SER A 2 -42.90 -14.96 -27.32
CA SER A 2 -42.18 -13.69 -27.52
C SER A 2 -42.58 -12.45 -26.70
N HIS A 3 -41.86 -12.21 -25.61
CA HIS A 3 -41.58 -10.85 -25.13
C HIS A 3 -40.19 -10.43 -25.65
N GLN A 4 -40.17 -9.43 -26.54
CA GLN A 4 -38.96 -8.79 -27.05
C GLN A 4 -38.46 -7.75 -26.04
N LEU A 5 -37.21 -7.90 -25.59
CA LEU A 5 -36.43 -6.88 -24.89
C LEU A 5 -35.95 -5.81 -25.89
N PRO A 6 -35.99 -4.50 -25.57
CA PRO A 6 -35.33 -3.50 -26.39
C PRO A 6 -33.85 -3.39 -25.98
N MET A 7 -32.96 -4.02 -26.75
CA MET A 7 -31.52 -3.71 -26.70
C MET A 7 -31.30 -2.28 -27.22
N ARG A 8 -31.03 -1.32 -26.32
CA ARG A 8 -30.48 -0.02 -26.71
C ARG A 8 -28.97 -0.15 -26.95
N TRP A 9 -28.60 -0.58 -28.15
CA TRP A 9 -27.28 -0.29 -28.70
C TRP A 9 -27.26 1.20 -29.08
N THR A 10 -26.63 2.04 -28.26
CA THR A 10 -26.29 3.40 -28.65
C THR A 10 -25.27 3.33 -29.79
N ARG A 11 -25.74 3.47 -31.04
CA ARG A 11 -24.90 3.72 -32.21
C ARG A 11 -24.11 5.02 -31.97
N ARG A 12 -22.90 4.93 -31.40
CA ARG A 12 -21.86 5.93 -31.67
C ARG A 12 -21.74 5.95 -33.20
N LYS A 13 -22.05 7.08 -33.85
CA LYS A 13 -21.82 7.25 -35.30
C LYS A 13 -20.37 6.86 -35.58
N MET A 14 -20.15 5.72 -36.23
CA MET A 14 -18.83 5.36 -36.75
C MET A 14 -18.40 6.49 -37.69
N ASN A 15 -17.38 7.23 -37.29
CA ASN A 15 -16.80 8.26 -38.13
C ASN A 15 -15.98 7.56 -39.22
N SER A 16 -16.54 7.46 -40.43
CA SER A 16 -15.89 6.80 -41.57
C SER A 16 -14.54 7.42 -41.92
N GLN A 17 -14.39 8.74 -41.73
CA GLN A 17 -13.12 9.42 -41.96
C GLN A 17 -12.06 9.00 -40.94
N HIS A 18 -12.45 8.80 -39.69
CA HIS A 18 -11.54 8.29 -38.66
C HIS A 18 -11.05 6.89 -38.99
N LEU A 19 -11.95 6.00 -39.42
CA LEU A 19 -11.60 4.63 -39.80
C LEU A 19 -10.73 4.57 -41.06
N LEU A 20 -11.03 5.37 -42.09
CA LEU A 20 -10.19 5.47 -43.29
C LEU A 20 -8.79 5.99 -42.94
N ASN A 21 -8.70 7.04 -42.11
CA ASN A 21 -7.42 7.53 -41.62
C ASN A 21 -6.66 6.48 -40.80
N THR A 22 -7.35 5.65 -40.01
CA THR A 22 -6.72 4.53 -39.29
C THR A 22 -6.17 3.50 -40.26
N ILE A 23 -6.92 3.12 -41.29
CA ILE A 23 -6.47 2.16 -42.32
C ILE A 23 -5.25 2.70 -43.07
N ASP A 24 -5.28 3.96 -43.52
CA ASP A 24 -4.18 4.58 -44.26
C ASP A 24 -2.90 4.74 -43.43
N GLN A 25 -3.03 4.83 -42.10
CA GLN A 25 -1.91 4.90 -41.15
C GLN A 25 -1.48 3.52 -40.62
N THR A 26 -2.19 2.44 -40.98
CA THR A 26 -1.86 1.09 -40.51
C THR A 26 -0.71 0.52 -41.33
N ASP A 27 0.39 0.16 -40.68
CA ASP A 27 1.45 -0.64 -41.31
C ASP A 27 0.97 -2.10 -41.44
N PRO A 28 0.82 -2.64 -42.67
CA PRO A 28 0.38 -4.01 -42.88
C PRO A 28 1.45 -5.06 -42.52
N LEU A 29 2.70 -4.66 -42.28
CA LEU A 29 3.78 -5.56 -41.92
C LEU A 29 3.81 -5.82 -40.40
N THR A 30 3.73 -7.09 -40.00
CA THR A 30 3.92 -7.46 -38.59
C THR A 30 5.41 -7.63 -38.31
N HIS A 31 5.99 -6.66 -37.61
CA HIS A 31 7.36 -6.75 -37.12
C HIS A 31 7.40 -7.63 -35.87
N TYR A 32 8.12 -8.74 -35.93
CA TYR A 32 8.28 -9.66 -34.80
C TYR A 32 9.76 -9.94 -34.53
N GLY A 33 10.07 -10.21 -33.27
CA GLY A 33 11.38 -10.66 -32.82
C GLY A 33 11.44 -12.17 -32.67
N LYS A 34 12.63 -12.66 -32.32
CA LYS A 34 12.85 -14.07 -31.96
C LYS A 34 13.66 -14.17 -30.70
N VAL A 35 13.20 -15.01 -29.77
CA VAL A 35 13.96 -15.40 -28.59
C VAL A 35 15.32 -15.95 -29.05
N ASN A 36 16.39 -15.36 -28.53
CA ASN A 36 17.75 -15.80 -28.78
C ASN A 36 18.21 -16.77 -27.70
N GLN A 37 18.02 -16.39 -26.44
CA GLN A 37 18.43 -17.17 -25.27
C GLN A 37 17.61 -16.78 -24.04
N ILE A 38 17.71 -17.59 -23.01
CA ILE A 38 17.11 -17.35 -21.69
C ILE A 38 18.26 -17.37 -20.68
N VAL A 39 18.42 -16.31 -19.91
CA VAL A 39 19.46 -16.18 -18.88
C VAL A 39 18.78 -15.86 -17.55
N GLY A 40 18.71 -16.86 -16.69
CA GLY A 40 17.97 -16.75 -15.42
C GLY A 40 16.50 -16.41 -15.68
N LEU A 41 16.08 -15.22 -15.24
CA LEU A 41 14.70 -14.73 -15.35
C LEU A 41 14.46 -13.85 -16.59
N ILE A 42 15.51 -13.56 -17.37
CA ILE A 42 15.43 -12.70 -18.55
C ILE A 42 15.41 -13.55 -19.82
N ILE A 43 14.48 -13.21 -20.70
CA ILE A 43 14.41 -13.71 -22.07
C ILE A 43 15.04 -12.64 -22.97
N GLU A 44 16.12 -12.99 -23.66
CA GLU A 44 16.73 -12.09 -24.63
C GLU A 44 16.16 -12.36 -26.02
N SER A 45 15.75 -11.31 -26.72
CA SER A 45 15.21 -11.40 -28.07
C SER A 45 16.04 -10.58 -29.08
N VAL A 46 16.17 -11.09 -30.31
CA VAL A 46 16.52 -10.26 -31.48
C VAL A 46 15.26 -9.58 -31.95
N GLY A 47 15.18 -8.26 -31.77
CA GLY A 47 13.97 -7.50 -32.07
C GLY A 47 12.76 -7.92 -31.23
N PRO A 48 11.56 -7.42 -31.54
CA PRO A 48 11.31 -6.34 -32.52
C PRO A 48 12.07 -5.06 -32.14
N ALA A 49 12.60 -4.32 -33.14
CA ALA A 49 13.57 -3.24 -32.93
C ALA A 49 12.96 -1.91 -32.42
N ASP A 50 11.65 -1.81 -32.45
CA ASP A 50 10.85 -0.60 -32.26
C ASP A 50 9.95 -0.68 -31.02
N VAL A 51 10.34 -1.47 -30.02
CA VAL A 51 9.64 -1.56 -28.73
C VAL A 51 10.18 -0.57 -27.71
N ALA A 52 9.31 -0.08 -26.85
CA ALA A 52 9.67 0.81 -25.75
C ALA A 52 9.85 0.06 -24.43
N LEU A 53 10.61 0.66 -23.51
CA LEU A 53 10.66 0.20 -22.11
C LEU A 53 9.26 0.21 -21.50
N GLY A 54 8.87 -0.88 -20.84
CA GLY A 54 7.55 -1.05 -20.23
C GLY A 54 6.45 -1.51 -21.19
N GLU A 55 6.77 -1.69 -22.47
CA GLU A 55 5.85 -2.26 -23.45
C GLU A 55 5.68 -3.77 -23.20
N LEU A 56 4.45 -4.26 -23.39
CA LEU A 56 4.18 -5.68 -23.33
C LEU A 56 4.47 -6.35 -24.68
N CYS A 57 5.02 -7.56 -24.62
CA CYS A 57 5.18 -8.47 -25.75
C CYS A 57 4.46 -9.79 -25.48
N VAL A 58 4.11 -10.47 -26.56
CA VAL A 58 3.51 -11.80 -26.55
C VAL A 58 4.51 -12.78 -27.17
N LEU A 59 4.87 -13.82 -26.44
CA LEU A 59 5.83 -14.83 -26.84
C LEU A 59 5.09 -16.12 -27.21
N GLY A 60 5.42 -16.69 -28.37
CA GLY A 60 4.72 -17.85 -28.92
C GLY A 60 3.70 -17.47 -29.98
N ASP A 61 2.72 -18.35 -30.21
CA ASP A 61 1.62 -18.09 -31.15
C ASP A 61 0.52 -17.28 -30.46
N PRO A 62 0.25 -16.02 -30.89
CA PRO A 62 -0.76 -15.14 -30.29
C PRO A 62 -2.19 -15.70 -30.31
N GLN A 63 -2.48 -16.71 -31.14
CA GLN A 63 -3.79 -17.37 -31.18
C GLN A 63 -3.91 -18.59 -30.27
N SER A 64 -2.86 -18.91 -29.50
CA SER A 64 -2.78 -20.06 -28.60
C SER A 64 -2.30 -19.65 -27.19
N ASP A 65 -1.81 -20.61 -26.38
CA ASP A 65 -1.20 -20.38 -25.06
C ASP A 65 0.08 -19.52 -25.20
N ALA A 66 -0.10 -18.20 -25.22
CA ALA A 66 0.97 -17.24 -25.44
C ALA A 66 1.39 -16.58 -24.13
N LEU A 67 2.70 -16.57 -23.87
CA LEU A 67 3.26 -15.97 -22.66
C LEU A 67 3.38 -14.46 -22.86
N ARG A 68 2.83 -13.67 -21.92
CA ARG A 68 3.07 -12.23 -21.88
C ARG A 68 4.40 -11.95 -21.18
N ALA A 69 5.17 -11.02 -21.72
CA ALA A 69 6.38 -10.50 -21.11
C ALA A 69 6.41 -8.98 -21.24
N GLU A 70 7.24 -8.31 -20.45
CA GLU A 70 7.48 -6.87 -20.54
C GLU A 70 8.92 -6.58 -20.93
N VAL A 71 9.11 -5.55 -21.73
CA VAL A 71 10.43 -5.00 -22.04
C VAL A 71 10.98 -4.29 -20.80
N VAL A 72 11.99 -4.87 -20.18
CA VAL A 72 12.66 -4.34 -18.97
C VAL A 72 13.99 -3.66 -19.27
N GLY A 73 14.48 -3.77 -20.51
CA GLY A 73 15.70 -3.08 -20.92
C GLY A 73 16.23 -3.54 -22.28
N PHE A 74 17.41 -3.05 -22.61
CA PHE A 74 18.10 -3.34 -23.87
C PHE A 74 19.58 -3.58 -23.60
N ARG A 75 20.19 -4.53 -24.33
CA ARG A 75 21.63 -4.84 -24.22
C ARG A 75 22.22 -5.05 -25.60
N GLY A 76 23.04 -4.09 -26.05
CA GLY A 76 23.49 -4.06 -27.44
C GLY A 76 22.28 -4.01 -28.38
N ASN A 77 22.15 -5.00 -29.28
CA ASN A 77 21.02 -5.12 -30.21
C ASN A 77 19.95 -6.13 -29.73
N ARG A 78 19.89 -6.41 -28.43
CA ARG A 78 18.95 -7.35 -27.82
C ARG A 78 17.91 -6.61 -26.97
N VAL A 79 16.67 -7.08 -27.06
CA VAL A 79 15.58 -6.68 -26.16
C VAL A 79 15.58 -7.63 -24.97
N LEU A 80 15.54 -7.09 -23.76
CA LEU A 80 15.45 -7.85 -22.52
C LEU A 80 13.99 -7.90 -22.08
N LEU A 81 13.43 -9.11 -22.01
CA LEU A 81 12.04 -9.37 -21.68
C LEU A 81 11.97 -10.11 -20.35
N MET A 82 11.07 -9.69 -19.47
CA MET A 82 10.75 -10.45 -18.25
C MET A 82 9.33 -11.02 -18.34
N PRO A 83 9.15 -12.33 -18.14
CA PRO A 83 7.86 -12.99 -18.27
C PRO A 83 6.89 -12.60 -17.15
N LEU A 84 5.61 -12.50 -17.50
CA LEU A 84 4.48 -12.28 -16.59
C LEU A 84 3.75 -13.60 -16.26
N GLY A 85 4.48 -14.71 -16.34
CA GLY A 85 3.95 -16.05 -16.16
C GLY A 85 5.02 -17.11 -16.30
N LYS A 86 4.55 -18.34 -16.46
CA LYS A 86 5.35 -19.56 -16.61
C LYS A 86 6.09 -19.59 -17.96
N ILE A 87 7.37 -19.96 -17.95
CA ILE A 87 8.25 -19.95 -19.15
C ILE A 87 8.34 -21.31 -19.84
N GLU A 88 7.64 -22.32 -19.33
CA GLU A 88 7.59 -23.66 -19.87
C GLU A 88 7.18 -23.62 -21.36
N GLY A 89 7.99 -24.23 -22.23
CA GLY A 89 7.76 -24.25 -23.67
C GLY A 89 8.43 -23.11 -24.46
N ILE A 90 8.96 -22.07 -23.80
CA ILE A 90 9.74 -21.03 -24.47
C ILE A 90 11.14 -21.57 -24.83
N ARG A 91 11.54 -21.40 -26.09
CA ARG A 91 12.83 -21.87 -26.63
C ARG A 91 13.47 -20.85 -27.59
N PRO A 92 14.78 -20.95 -27.88
CA PRO A 92 15.37 -20.18 -28.97
C PRO A 92 14.58 -20.32 -30.28
N GLY A 93 14.39 -19.20 -30.97
CA GLY A 93 13.56 -19.08 -32.17
C GLY A 93 12.08 -18.80 -31.92
N THR A 94 11.59 -18.86 -30.67
CA THR A 94 10.20 -18.50 -30.33
C THR A 94 9.91 -17.06 -30.75
N HIS A 95 8.79 -16.84 -31.45
CA HIS A 95 8.41 -15.51 -31.91
C HIS A 95 8.05 -14.58 -30.76
N VAL A 96 8.39 -13.30 -30.91
CA VAL A 96 8.10 -12.22 -29.95
C VAL A 96 7.32 -11.14 -30.68
N PHE A 97 6.05 -10.97 -30.34
CA PHE A 97 5.17 -9.97 -30.95
C PHE A 97 4.99 -8.77 -30.03
N PRO A 98 5.24 -7.54 -30.49
CA PRO A 98 5.01 -6.34 -29.69
C PRO A 98 3.51 -6.06 -29.60
N THR A 99 3.02 -5.71 -28.42
CA THR A 99 1.62 -5.26 -28.27
C THR A 99 1.46 -3.75 -28.53
N ARG A 100 2.57 -3.00 -28.62
CA ARG A 100 2.62 -1.53 -28.73
C ARG A 100 1.98 -0.78 -27.58
N MET A 101 1.67 -1.49 -26.50
CA MET A 101 0.94 -0.95 -25.37
C MET A 101 1.63 -1.34 -24.07
N PRO A 102 1.73 -0.42 -23.10
CA PRO A 102 2.03 -0.79 -21.73
C PRO A 102 0.85 -1.55 -21.12
N LEU A 103 0.98 -1.95 -19.85
CA LEU A 103 -0.11 -2.61 -19.14
C LEU A 103 -1.26 -1.62 -18.82
N TYR A 104 -2.43 -1.90 -19.37
CA TYR A 104 -3.70 -1.25 -19.02
C TYR A 104 -4.61 -2.19 -18.25
N ILE A 105 -5.16 -1.72 -17.13
CA ILE A 105 -6.10 -2.46 -16.29
C ILE A 105 -7.53 -1.90 -16.44
N PRO A 106 -8.57 -2.74 -16.32
CA PRO A 106 -9.94 -2.25 -16.18
C PRO A 106 -10.13 -1.54 -14.85
N VAL A 107 -10.85 -0.43 -14.85
CA VAL A 107 -11.26 0.30 -13.63
C VAL A 107 -12.75 0.62 -13.68
N GLY A 108 -13.37 0.74 -12.52
CA GLY A 108 -14.80 0.98 -12.38
C GLY A 108 -15.30 0.73 -10.96
N HIS A 109 -16.52 1.15 -10.66
CA HIS A 109 -17.15 0.91 -9.36
C HIS A 109 -17.38 -0.58 -9.09
N GLY A 110 -17.52 -1.40 -10.13
CA GLY A 110 -17.62 -2.86 -10.04
C GLY A 110 -16.38 -3.59 -9.49
N LEU A 111 -15.31 -2.86 -9.14
CA LEU A 111 -14.13 -3.40 -8.48
C LEU A 111 -14.31 -3.59 -6.96
N GLN A 112 -15.21 -2.84 -6.32
CA GLN A 112 -15.42 -2.97 -4.86
C GLN A 112 -15.97 -4.37 -4.52
N GLY A 113 -15.41 -4.98 -3.48
CA GLY A 113 -15.71 -6.37 -3.11
C GLY A 113 -14.96 -7.42 -3.92
N ARG A 114 -14.08 -7.03 -4.86
CA ARG A 114 -13.35 -7.96 -5.74
C ARG A 114 -11.93 -8.21 -5.28
N ILE A 115 -11.42 -9.39 -5.63
CA ILE A 115 -10.03 -9.78 -5.44
C ILE A 115 -9.38 -9.97 -6.80
N LEU A 116 -8.26 -9.27 -7.02
CA LEU A 116 -7.52 -9.22 -8.28
C LEU A 116 -6.11 -9.78 -8.12
N ASP A 117 -5.52 -10.26 -9.21
CA ASP A 117 -4.09 -10.54 -9.29
C ASP A 117 -3.25 -9.26 -9.51
N GLY A 118 -1.93 -9.42 -9.50
CA GLY A 118 -0.98 -8.32 -9.77
C GLY A 118 -1.04 -7.72 -11.19
N LEU A 119 -1.87 -8.26 -12.09
CA LEU A 119 -2.13 -7.75 -13.44
C LEU A 119 -3.53 -7.12 -13.59
N GLY A 120 -4.29 -7.03 -12.48
CA GLY A 120 -5.64 -6.48 -12.45
C GLY A 120 -6.72 -7.42 -13.00
N GLN A 121 -6.48 -8.72 -13.07
CA GLN A 121 -7.48 -9.73 -13.45
C GLN A 121 -8.17 -10.29 -12.20
N PRO A 122 -9.49 -10.54 -12.25
CA PRO A 122 -10.21 -11.09 -11.10
C PRO A 122 -9.82 -12.56 -10.83
N ILE A 123 -9.58 -12.88 -9.55
CA ILE A 123 -9.20 -14.23 -9.08
C ILE A 123 -10.16 -14.80 -8.03
N ASP A 124 -11.25 -14.08 -7.74
CA ASP A 124 -12.27 -14.44 -6.75
C ASP A 124 -13.36 -15.40 -7.25
N GLY A 125 -13.32 -15.80 -8.52
CA GLY A 125 -14.35 -16.65 -9.13
C GLY A 125 -15.70 -15.96 -9.39
N ALA A 126 -15.82 -14.64 -9.14
CA ALA A 126 -17.07 -13.88 -9.31
C ALA A 126 -17.32 -13.39 -10.76
N GLY A 127 -16.61 -13.94 -11.74
CA GLY A 127 -16.74 -13.60 -13.16
C GLY A 127 -16.00 -12.31 -13.55
N GLN A 128 -16.23 -11.84 -14.79
CA GLN A 128 -15.55 -10.65 -15.31
C GLN A 128 -16.01 -9.35 -14.63
N ILE A 129 -15.12 -8.37 -14.60
CA ILE A 129 -15.45 -7.02 -14.11
C ILE A 129 -16.07 -6.22 -15.24
N HIS A 130 -17.21 -5.59 -14.98
CA HIS A 130 -17.77 -4.57 -15.86
C HIS A 130 -16.91 -3.31 -15.75
N ALA A 131 -15.94 -3.17 -16.64
CA ALA A 131 -15.04 -2.02 -16.70
C ALA A 131 -15.77 -0.78 -17.22
N GLU A 132 -15.64 0.34 -16.51
CA GLU A 132 -16.14 1.65 -16.95
C GLU A 132 -15.06 2.40 -17.77
N ASP A 133 -13.80 2.15 -17.45
CA ASP A 133 -12.64 2.75 -18.11
C ASP A 133 -11.43 1.77 -18.08
N ARG A 134 -10.36 2.10 -18.82
CA ARG A 134 -9.08 1.39 -18.77
C ARG A 134 -7.94 2.36 -18.54
N ARG A 135 -7.13 2.12 -17.52
CA ARG A 135 -6.03 3.01 -17.14
C ARG A 135 -4.66 2.35 -17.27
N ASN A 136 -3.69 3.13 -17.72
CA ASN A 136 -2.29 2.75 -17.69
C ASN A 136 -1.84 2.73 -16.22
N ILE A 137 -1.15 1.66 -15.81
CA ILE A 137 -0.66 1.52 -14.44
C ILE A 137 0.52 2.46 -14.12
N HIS A 138 1.14 3.04 -15.15
CA HIS A 138 2.24 4.00 -15.05
C HIS A 138 1.76 5.42 -15.35
N SER A 139 1.03 6.00 -14.39
CA SER A 139 0.62 7.41 -14.44
C SER A 139 1.64 8.32 -13.73
N SER A 140 1.72 9.56 -14.18
CA SER A 140 2.50 10.60 -13.51
C SER A 140 1.84 10.99 -12.18
N PRO A 141 2.63 11.36 -11.15
CA PRO A 141 2.10 11.97 -9.93
C PRO A 141 1.23 13.20 -10.21
N PRO A 142 0.28 13.54 -9.31
CA PRO A 142 -0.45 14.80 -9.38
C PRO A 142 0.52 15.99 -9.34
N ASP A 143 0.25 17.03 -10.14
CA ASP A 143 1.05 18.27 -10.18
C ASP A 143 1.21 18.86 -8.78
N PRO A 144 2.44 19.00 -8.25
CA PRO A 144 2.70 19.49 -6.90
C PRO A 144 2.00 20.81 -6.56
N LEU A 145 1.88 21.74 -7.50
CA LEU A 145 1.27 23.05 -7.27
C LEU A 145 -0.26 23.02 -7.25
N SER A 146 -0.85 21.93 -7.77
CA SER A 146 -2.29 21.70 -7.76
C SER A 146 -2.78 20.92 -6.53
N ARG A 147 -1.86 20.43 -5.69
CA ARG A 147 -2.19 19.62 -4.51
C ARG A 147 -2.80 20.48 -3.42
N ARG A 148 -3.88 19.97 -2.81
CA ARG A 148 -4.43 20.56 -1.59
C ARG A 148 -3.57 20.16 -0.40
N ARG A 149 -3.46 21.05 0.59
CA ARG A 149 -2.82 20.72 1.86
C ARG A 149 -3.70 19.78 2.66
N VAL A 150 -3.05 18.90 3.42
CA VAL A 150 -3.70 18.00 4.37
C VAL A 150 -4.16 18.82 5.59
N GLN A 151 -5.47 18.99 5.75
CA GLN A 151 -6.09 19.82 6.80
C GLN A 151 -7.23 19.11 7.54
N GLU A 152 -7.63 17.94 7.06
CA GLU A 152 -8.71 17.14 7.65
C GLU A 152 -8.14 15.84 8.19
N SER A 153 -8.56 15.46 9.39
CA SER A 153 -8.24 14.15 9.98
C SER A 153 -8.95 13.04 9.20
N LEU A 154 -8.28 11.90 9.07
CA LEU A 154 -8.87 10.64 8.67
C LEU A 154 -9.14 9.83 9.95
N GLY A 155 -10.40 9.58 10.29
CA GLY A 155 -10.73 8.60 11.31
C GLY A 155 -10.28 7.21 10.85
N THR A 156 -9.33 6.62 11.57
CA THR A 156 -8.81 5.29 11.27
C THR A 156 -9.61 4.20 11.98
N GLY A 157 -10.38 4.56 13.01
CA GLY A 157 -11.08 3.62 13.87
C GLY A 157 -10.17 2.95 14.89
N VAL A 158 -8.91 3.40 15.04
CA VAL A 158 -7.94 2.88 16.00
C VAL A 158 -7.51 3.98 16.99
N ARG A 159 -7.83 3.81 18.28
CA ARG A 159 -7.60 4.79 19.35
C ARG A 159 -6.18 5.32 19.41
N ALA A 160 -5.20 4.42 19.34
CA ALA A 160 -3.79 4.80 19.38
C ALA A 160 -3.41 5.72 18.20
N LEU A 161 -3.98 5.51 17.02
CA LEU A 161 -3.72 6.34 15.84
C LEU A 161 -4.53 7.64 15.94
N ASP A 162 -5.84 7.54 16.08
CA ASP A 162 -6.74 8.71 16.07
C ASP A 162 -6.43 9.68 17.21
N GLY A 163 -6.08 9.16 18.39
CA GLY A 163 -5.75 9.97 19.57
C GLY A 163 -4.31 10.49 19.60
N MET A 164 -3.32 9.63 19.35
CA MET A 164 -1.91 9.96 19.64
C MET A 164 -1.05 10.24 18.41
N VAL A 165 -1.46 9.75 17.23
CA VAL A 165 -0.69 9.82 15.98
C VAL A 165 -1.62 10.10 14.80
N SER A 166 -2.49 11.10 14.95
CA SER A 166 -3.64 11.31 14.06
C SER A 166 -3.18 11.49 12.61
N CYS A 167 -3.82 10.74 11.72
CA CYS A 167 -3.54 10.76 10.30
C CYS A 167 -4.44 11.75 9.58
N GLY A 168 -3.93 12.40 8.54
CA GLY A 168 -4.70 13.29 7.68
C GLY A 168 -5.17 12.63 6.40
N LYS A 169 -6.26 13.13 5.81
CA LYS A 169 -6.70 12.74 4.47
C LYS A 169 -5.65 13.12 3.42
N GLY A 170 -5.19 12.15 2.63
CA GLY A 170 -4.12 12.36 1.67
C GLY A 170 -2.70 12.18 2.22
N GLN A 171 -2.53 11.83 3.51
CA GLN A 171 -1.21 11.62 4.09
C GLN A 171 -0.61 10.27 3.65
N ARG A 172 0.71 10.17 3.57
CA ARG A 172 1.43 8.91 3.35
C ARG A 172 2.14 8.51 4.64
N MET A 173 1.69 7.43 5.27
CA MET A 173 2.23 6.90 6.51
C MET A 173 2.89 5.54 6.29
N GLY A 174 4.04 5.35 6.91
CA GLY A 174 4.67 4.01 6.99
C GLY A 174 4.20 3.24 8.22
N ILE A 175 4.22 1.91 8.17
CA ILE A 175 3.97 1.01 9.29
C ILE A 175 5.17 0.08 9.41
N PHE A 176 6.05 0.39 10.35
CA PHE A 176 7.31 -0.30 10.56
C PHE A 176 7.08 -1.39 11.58
N ALA A 177 7.24 -2.63 11.13
CA ALA A 177 6.84 -3.80 11.90
C ALA A 177 7.75 -4.99 11.60
N GLY A 178 8.16 -5.69 12.64
CA GLY A 178 8.73 -7.03 12.50
C GLY A 178 7.66 -8.07 12.10
N SER A 179 8.10 -9.26 11.68
CA SER A 179 7.18 -10.37 11.43
C SER A 179 6.44 -10.79 12.72
N GLY A 180 5.15 -11.12 12.59
CA GLY A 180 4.33 -11.68 13.67
C GLY A 180 3.92 -10.71 14.78
N VAL A 181 4.20 -9.41 14.68
CA VAL A 181 3.89 -8.46 15.76
C VAL A 181 2.41 -8.05 15.83
N GLY A 182 1.66 -8.11 14.72
CA GLY A 182 0.25 -7.68 14.66
C GLY A 182 -0.11 -6.77 13.48
N LYS A 183 0.79 -6.66 12.48
CA LYS A 183 0.62 -5.88 11.23
C LYS A 183 -0.72 -6.11 10.55
N SER A 184 -1.02 -7.38 10.22
CA SER A 184 -2.23 -7.76 9.48
C SER A 184 -3.51 -7.43 10.26
N THR A 185 -3.50 -7.61 11.57
CA THR A 185 -4.61 -7.25 12.45
C THR A 185 -4.87 -5.74 12.43
N LEU A 186 -3.82 -4.91 12.54
CA LEU A 186 -3.96 -3.45 12.49
C LEU A 186 -4.52 -2.98 11.13
N LEU A 187 -3.99 -3.50 10.01
CA LEU A 187 -4.52 -3.19 8.68
C LEU A 187 -6.01 -3.58 8.57
N GLY A 188 -6.37 -4.74 9.10
CA GLY A 188 -7.76 -5.21 9.17
C GLY A 188 -8.69 -4.28 9.96
N MET A 189 -8.24 -3.81 11.13
CA MET A 189 -8.97 -2.83 11.94
C MET A 189 -9.25 -1.54 11.15
N ILE A 190 -8.23 -0.98 10.50
CA ILE A 190 -8.37 0.25 9.70
C ILE A 190 -9.29 0.02 8.50
N ALA A 191 -9.17 -1.12 7.81
CA ALA A 191 -10.01 -1.44 6.67
C ALA A 191 -11.50 -1.53 7.04
N ARG A 192 -11.83 -2.07 8.21
CA ARG A 192 -13.22 -2.13 8.68
C ARG A 192 -13.73 -0.78 9.16
N HIS A 193 -12.93 -0.05 9.93
CA HIS A 193 -13.43 1.03 10.78
C HIS A 193 -13.05 2.45 10.32
N SER A 194 -12.21 2.60 9.29
CA SER A 194 -11.87 3.94 8.81
C SER A 194 -13.05 4.66 8.14
N ASP A 195 -13.01 5.99 8.13
CA ASP A 195 -14.04 6.87 7.56
C ASP A 195 -13.95 7.03 6.03
N ALA A 196 -13.03 6.32 5.36
CA ALA A 196 -12.83 6.45 3.92
C ALA A 196 -13.97 5.83 3.09
N ASP A 197 -14.23 6.37 1.89
CA ASP A 197 -15.23 5.81 0.99
C ASP A 197 -14.86 4.41 0.48
N VAL A 198 -13.57 4.18 0.21
CA VAL A 198 -13.06 2.95 -0.42
C VAL A 198 -11.71 2.58 0.16
N ASN A 199 -11.49 1.29 0.39
CA ASN A 199 -10.16 0.76 0.66
C ASN A 199 -9.59 0.10 -0.60
N VAL A 200 -8.30 0.29 -0.84
CA VAL A 200 -7.55 -0.49 -1.83
C VAL A 200 -6.39 -1.14 -1.09
N ILE A 201 -6.31 -2.46 -1.13
CA ILE A 201 -5.35 -3.23 -0.34
C ILE A 201 -4.48 -4.06 -1.28
N ALA A 202 -3.17 -3.84 -1.25
CA ALA A 202 -2.20 -4.62 -2.00
C ALA A 202 -1.45 -5.55 -1.06
N LEU A 203 -1.57 -6.86 -1.29
CA LEU A 203 -0.83 -7.91 -0.59
C LEU A 203 0.25 -8.44 -1.54
N VAL A 204 1.48 -8.01 -1.34
CA VAL A 204 2.63 -8.19 -2.23
C VAL A 204 3.69 -9.06 -1.55
N GLY A 205 3.98 -10.21 -2.13
CA GLY A 205 5.05 -11.11 -1.68
C GLY A 205 4.75 -11.85 -0.37
N GLU A 206 3.52 -11.80 0.12
CA GLU A 206 3.06 -12.61 1.25
C GLU A 206 2.80 -14.06 0.80
N ARG A 207 2.77 -14.99 1.76
CA ARG A 207 2.45 -16.40 1.47
C ARG A 207 0.96 -16.56 1.22
N GLY A 208 0.58 -17.52 0.37
CA GLY A 208 -0.84 -17.76 0.03
C GLY A 208 -1.75 -18.02 1.24
N LYS A 209 -1.24 -18.70 2.28
CA LYS A 209 -1.96 -18.88 3.55
C LYS A 209 -2.20 -17.54 4.26
N GLU A 210 -1.17 -16.71 4.39
CA GLU A 210 -1.25 -15.41 5.08
C GLU A 210 -2.22 -14.46 4.37
N VAL A 211 -2.30 -14.55 3.03
CA VAL A 211 -3.29 -13.82 2.23
C VAL A 211 -4.71 -14.26 2.57
N LEU A 212 -4.95 -15.57 2.65
CA LEU A 212 -6.27 -16.11 2.98
C LEU A 212 -6.69 -15.71 4.41
N ASP A 213 -5.80 -15.93 5.39
CA ASP A 213 -6.00 -15.56 6.79
C ASP A 213 -6.30 -14.04 6.91
N PHE A 214 -5.64 -13.19 6.11
CA PHE A 214 -5.96 -11.77 6.09
C PHE A 214 -7.36 -11.48 5.54
N ILE A 215 -7.75 -12.09 4.42
CA ILE A 215 -9.04 -11.82 3.78
C ILE A 215 -10.20 -12.34 4.63
N GLU A 216 -10.08 -13.55 5.16
CA GLU A 216 -11.16 -14.23 5.89
C GLU A 216 -11.27 -13.74 7.34
N ASP A 217 -10.15 -13.70 8.07
CA ASP A 217 -10.16 -13.39 9.51
C ASP A 217 -9.93 -11.90 9.78
N SER A 218 -8.92 -11.31 9.14
CA SER A 218 -8.51 -9.93 9.45
C SER A 218 -9.32 -8.87 8.73
N LEU A 219 -9.85 -9.13 7.54
CA LEU A 219 -10.67 -8.18 6.78
C LEU A 219 -12.15 -8.52 6.94
N GLY A 220 -12.49 -9.80 6.77
CA GLY A 220 -13.84 -10.32 6.86
C GLY A 220 -14.75 -9.83 5.73
N SER A 221 -15.98 -10.34 5.68
CA SER A 221 -16.92 -10.01 4.61
C SER A 221 -17.33 -8.53 4.58
N GLU A 222 -17.39 -7.88 5.74
CA GLU A 222 -17.73 -6.45 5.85
C GLU A 222 -16.61 -5.58 5.28
N GLY A 223 -15.36 -5.81 5.72
CA GLY A 223 -14.19 -5.10 5.22
C GLY A 223 -14.00 -5.33 3.72
N LEU A 224 -14.20 -6.56 3.24
CA LEU A 224 -14.06 -6.89 1.82
C LEU A 224 -15.05 -6.11 0.95
N ARG A 225 -16.32 -5.99 1.35
CA ARG A 225 -17.36 -5.29 0.55
C ARG A 225 -16.99 -3.85 0.19
N ARG A 226 -16.25 -3.15 1.05
CA ARG A 226 -15.78 -1.78 0.85
C ARG A 226 -14.34 -1.69 0.33
N SER A 227 -13.73 -2.83 0.01
CA SER A 227 -12.32 -2.93 -0.40
C SER A 227 -12.17 -3.46 -1.81
N VAL A 228 -11.07 -3.09 -2.47
CA VAL A 228 -10.53 -3.80 -3.63
C VAL A 228 -9.21 -4.42 -3.18
N VAL A 229 -9.09 -5.75 -3.27
CA VAL A 229 -7.90 -6.47 -2.82
C VAL A 229 -7.09 -6.90 -4.02
N ILE A 230 -5.80 -6.56 -4.06
CA ILE A 230 -4.85 -6.94 -5.10
C ILE A 230 -3.85 -7.89 -4.45
N VAL A 231 -3.70 -9.09 -5.00
CA VAL A 231 -2.85 -10.15 -4.48
C VAL A 231 -1.76 -10.49 -5.48
N ALA A 232 -0.51 -10.46 -5.04
CA ALA A 232 0.60 -11.08 -5.74
C ALA A 232 1.48 -11.83 -4.74
N THR A 233 1.37 -13.15 -4.69
CA THR A 233 2.04 -13.99 -3.69
C THR A 233 3.53 -14.15 -3.95
N SER A 234 4.28 -14.62 -2.94
CA SER A 234 5.73 -14.79 -2.99
C SER A 234 6.25 -15.71 -4.10
N ASP A 235 5.45 -16.68 -4.54
CA ASP A 235 5.79 -17.66 -5.57
C ASP A 235 5.60 -17.13 -7.01
N GLN A 236 4.92 -15.99 -7.17
CA GLN A 236 4.73 -15.37 -8.47
C GLN A 236 5.99 -14.62 -8.94
N PRO A 237 6.20 -14.41 -10.25
CA PRO A 237 7.32 -13.63 -10.79
C PRO A 237 7.46 -12.25 -10.15
N ALA A 238 8.70 -11.80 -9.95
CA ALA A 238 9.02 -10.49 -9.36
C ALA A 238 8.29 -9.33 -10.05
N LEU A 239 8.17 -9.38 -11.37
CA LEU A 239 7.47 -8.36 -12.14
C LEU A 239 5.98 -8.28 -11.83
N ILE A 240 5.30 -9.41 -11.55
CA ILE A 240 3.89 -9.40 -11.12
C ILE A 240 3.76 -8.76 -9.73
N ARG A 241 4.66 -9.11 -8.80
CA ARG A 241 4.69 -8.53 -7.46
C ARG A 241 4.91 -7.01 -7.51
N LEU A 242 5.83 -6.56 -8.36
CA LEU A 242 6.06 -5.13 -8.59
C LEU A 242 4.81 -4.45 -9.17
N LYS A 243 4.19 -5.05 -10.19
CA LYS A 243 2.99 -4.49 -10.84
C LYS A 243 1.81 -4.38 -9.90
N ALA A 244 1.62 -5.33 -8.98
CA ALA A 244 0.54 -5.30 -8.01
C ALA A 244 0.47 -3.96 -7.24
N ALA A 245 1.63 -3.40 -6.87
CA ALA A 245 1.70 -2.08 -6.25
C ALA A 245 1.17 -0.96 -7.17
N PHE A 246 1.59 -0.94 -8.45
CA PHE A 246 1.12 0.03 -9.43
C PHE A 246 -0.36 -0.16 -9.79
N VAL A 247 -0.83 -1.40 -9.87
CA VAL A 247 -2.25 -1.73 -10.09
C VAL A 247 -3.10 -1.15 -8.96
N ALA A 248 -2.72 -1.43 -7.71
CA ALA A 248 -3.42 -0.91 -6.54
C ALA A 248 -3.43 0.63 -6.49
N THR A 249 -2.29 1.28 -6.72
CA THR A 249 -2.23 2.75 -6.78
C THR A 249 -3.12 3.30 -7.90
N THR A 250 -3.17 2.66 -9.06
CA THR A 250 -3.99 3.11 -10.20
C THR A 250 -5.49 2.96 -9.92
N ILE A 251 -5.89 1.89 -9.22
CA ILE A 251 -7.27 1.70 -8.76
C ILE A 251 -7.64 2.78 -7.72
N ALA A 252 -6.74 3.08 -6.78
CA ALA A 252 -6.95 4.15 -5.80
C ALA A 252 -7.08 5.52 -6.48
N GLU A 253 -6.26 5.81 -7.49
CA GLU A 253 -6.37 7.02 -8.32
C GLU A 253 -7.71 7.11 -9.04
N TYR A 254 -8.23 6.00 -9.56
CA TYR A 254 -9.57 6.00 -10.17
C TYR A 254 -10.62 6.51 -9.19
N PHE A 255 -10.71 5.92 -7.99
CA PHE A 255 -11.71 6.33 -7.00
C PHE A 255 -11.48 7.76 -6.50
N ARG A 256 -10.23 8.17 -6.26
CA ARG A 256 -9.88 9.56 -5.93
C ARG A 256 -10.38 10.54 -6.98
N ASP A 257 -10.18 10.23 -8.25
CA ASP A 257 -10.58 11.10 -9.35
C ASP A 257 -12.12 11.18 -9.50
N GLN A 258 -12.85 10.15 -9.04
CA GLN A 258 -14.31 10.16 -8.84
C GLN A 258 -14.75 10.95 -7.59
N GLY A 259 -13.83 11.61 -6.90
CA GLY A 259 -14.12 12.45 -5.74
C GLY A 259 -14.21 11.69 -4.41
N LYS A 260 -13.65 10.48 -4.35
CA LYS A 260 -13.65 9.65 -3.13
C LYS A 260 -12.42 9.89 -2.26
N ASP A 261 -12.60 9.71 -0.96
CA ASP A 261 -11.52 9.54 0.01
C ASP A 261 -11.15 8.06 0.08
N VAL A 262 -9.90 7.73 -0.26
CA VAL A 262 -9.43 6.34 -0.40
C VAL A 262 -8.34 6.05 0.63
N VAL A 263 -8.41 4.92 1.33
CA VAL A 263 -7.23 4.37 2.02
C VAL A 263 -6.56 3.34 1.12
N LEU A 264 -5.32 3.60 0.74
CA LEU A 264 -4.46 2.63 0.04
C LEU A 264 -3.55 1.96 1.06
N MET A 265 -3.75 0.67 1.32
CA MET A 265 -2.88 -0.14 2.16
C MET A 265 -1.97 -0.98 1.27
N MET A 266 -0.67 -0.97 1.54
CA MET A 266 0.30 -1.74 0.76
C MET A 266 1.19 -2.54 1.69
N ASP A 267 1.03 -3.86 1.62
CA ASP A 267 1.74 -4.83 2.43
C ASP A 267 2.58 -5.76 1.54
N SER A 268 3.86 -5.49 1.29
CA SER A 268 4.68 -4.41 1.85
C SER A 268 5.55 -3.68 0.84
N LEU A 269 5.98 -2.46 1.17
CA LEU A 269 6.99 -1.74 0.39
C LEU A 269 8.32 -2.50 0.35
N THR A 270 8.68 -3.20 1.42
CA THR A 270 9.89 -4.04 1.45
C THR A 270 9.80 -5.12 0.37
N ARG A 271 8.66 -5.78 0.21
CA ARG A 271 8.46 -6.80 -0.84
C ARG A 271 8.47 -6.21 -2.25
N VAL A 272 7.92 -5.01 -2.44
CA VAL A 272 8.02 -4.27 -3.71
C VAL A 272 9.48 -3.92 -4.03
N ALA A 273 10.24 -3.43 -3.07
CA ALA A 273 11.65 -3.10 -3.23
C ALA A 273 12.51 -4.34 -3.53
N MET A 274 12.24 -5.46 -2.85
CA MET A 274 12.90 -6.74 -3.14
C MET A 274 12.59 -7.24 -4.55
N ALA A 275 11.34 -7.11 -5.01
CA ALA A 275 10.97 -7.46 -6.39
C ALA A 275 11.71 -6.57 -7.41
N GLN A 276 11.79 -5.27 -7.19
CA GLN A 276 12.56 -4.37 -8.06
C GLN A 276 14.06 -4.68 -8.04
N ARG A 277 14.63 -5.04 -6.89
CA ARG A 277 16.02 -5.49 -6.78
C ARG A 277 16.28 -6.73 -7.63
N GLU A 278 15.40 -7.73 -7.56
CA GLU A 278 15.50 -8.96 -8.36
C GLU A 278 15.49 -8.65 -9.88
N ILE A 279 14.59 -7.75 -10.30
CA ILE A 279 14.49 -7.29 -11.70
C ILE A 279 15.77 -6.55 -12.12
N GLY A 280 16.24 -5.60 -11.32
CA GLY A 280 17.43 -4.81 -11.60
C GLY A 280 18.68 -5.68 -11.72
N LEU A 281 18.89 -6.62 -10.80
CA LEU A 281 20.01 -7.56 -10.84
C LEU A 281 19.95 -8.44 -12.09
N ALA A 282 18.76 -8.93 -12.45
CA ALA A 282 18.58 -9.73 -13.66
C ALA A 282 18.85 -8.93 -14.94
N ALA A 283 18.49 -7.63 -14.96
CA ALA A 283 18.81 -6.71 -16.05
C ALA A 283 20.31 -6.35 -16.13
N GLY A 284 21.07 -6.61 -15.06
CA GLY A 284 22.51 -6.35 -14.97
C GLY A 284 22.88 -5.05 -14.24
N GLU A 285 21.95 -4.47 -13.47
CA GLU A 285 22.28 -3.36 -12.58
C GLU A 285 23.22 -3.83 -11.45
N PRO A 286 24.26 -3.05 -11.11
CA PRO A 286 25.13 -3.40 -9.99
C PRO A 286 24.39 -3.23 -8.65
N PRO A 287 24.60 -4.13 -7.67
CA PRO A 287 24.15 -3.88 -6.30
C PRO A 287 25.00 -2.78 -5.66
N THR A 288 24.36 -1.76 -5.10
CA THR A 288 25.05 -0.63 -4.46
C THR A 288 24.83 -0.63 -2.96
N THR A 289 23.71 -0.07 -2.48
CA THR A 289 23.42 0.14 -1.06
C THR A 289 22.93 -1.14 -0.41
N ARG A 290 23.80 -1.78 0.40
CA ARG A 290 23.52 -3.06 1.11
C ARG A 290 22.83 -4.11 0.22
N GLY A 291 23.24 -4.20 -1.05
CA GLY A 291 22.72 -5.21 -1.99
C GLY A 291 21.49 -4.80 -2.82
N TYR A 292 20.88 -3.64 -2.58
CA TYR A 292 19.83 -3.10 -3.43
C TYR A 292 20.40 -2.40 -4.68
N THR A 293 19.65 -2.43 -5.78
CA THR A 293 20.03 -1.77 -7.03
C THR A 293 19.55 -0.30 -7.04
N PRO A 294 20.19 0.60 -7.81
CA PRO A 294 19.77 2.00 -7.89
C PRO A 294 18.31 2.20 -8.31
N SER A 295 17.78 1.33 -9.18
CA SER A 295 16.38 1.40 -9.62
C SER A 295 15.36 1.27 -8.48
N VAL A 296 15.71 0.61 -7.37
CA VAL A 296 14.83 0.50 -6.19
C VAL A 296 14.58 1.88 -5.58
N PHE A 297 15.62 2.68 -5.40
CA PHE A 297 15.50 4.00 -4.80
C PHE A 297 14.88 5.03 -5.75
N ALA A 298 15.01 4.83 -7.06
CA ALA A 298 14.26 5.62 -8.06
C ALA A 298 12.77 5.23 -8.11
N LEU A 299 12.44 3.97 -7.83
CA LEU A 299 11.09 3.44 -7.86
C LEU A 299 10.23 3.97 -6.70
N LEU A 300 10.77 4.00 -5.49
CA LEU A 300 10.00 4.35 -4.28
C LEU A 300 9.34 5.73 -4.40
N PRO A 301 10.05 6.84 -4.72
CA PRO A 301 9.39 8.14 -4.93
C PRO A 301 8.37 8.09 -6.06
N ARG A 302 8.67 7.41 -7.18
CA ARG A 302 7.76 7.31 -8.33
C ARG A 302 6.42 6.66 -7.97
N LEU A 303 6.43 5.70 -7.06
CA LEU A 303 5.22 5.04 -6.57
C LEU A 303 4.52 5.90 -5.51
N LEU A 304 5.25 6.36 -4.50
CA LEU A 304 4.70 7.02 -3.31
C LEU A 304 4.17 8.44 -3.60
N GLU A 305 4.77 9.18 -4.54
CA GLU A 305 4.34 10.54 -4.89
C GLU A 305 3.02 10.59 -5.65
N ARG A 306 2.49 9.45 -6.11
CA ARG A 306 1.16 9.36 -6.75
C ARG A 306 0.01 9.50 -5.75
N VAL A 307 0.29 9.25 -4.48
CA VAL A 307 -0.65 9.32 -3.36
C VAL A 307 -0.67 10.72 -2.78
N GLY A 308 -1.87 11.20 -2.41
CA GLY A 308 -2.06 12.54 -1.90
C GLY A 308 -3.46 13.09 -2.14
N MET A 309 -3.67 14.34 -1.72
CA MET A 309 -4.88 15.09 -2.02
C MET A 309 -4.84 15.70 -3.41
N THR A 310 -5.99 15.68 -4.08
CA THR A 310 -6.26 16.46 -5.30
C THR A 310 -7.47 17.35 -5.06
N LYS A 311 -7.85 18.14 -6.07
CA LYS A 311 -9.09 18.94 -6.06
C LYS A 311 -10.37 18.10 -5.93
N ASN A 312 -10.37 16.83 -6.37
CA ASN A 312 -11.57 15.99 -6.42
C ASN A 312 -11.69 15.12 -5.16
N GLY A 313 -10.64 14.42 -4.78
CA GLY A 313 -10.63 13.49 -3.64
C GLY A 313 -9.23 13.28 -3.08
N SER A 314 -9.08 12.32 -2.18
CA SER A 314 -7.81 12.01 -1.52
C SER A 314 -7.45 10.53 -1.58
N ILE A 315 -6.15 10.22 -1.55
CA ILE A 315 -5.64 8.89 -1.23
C ILE A 315 -4.74 9.04 -0.01
N THR A 316 -5.14 8.46 1.11
CA THR A 316 -4.27 8.26 2.28
C THR A 316 -3.55 6.93 2.13
N GLY A 317 -2.22 6.94 2.10
CA GLY A 317 -1.41 5.74 1.91
C GLY A 317 -0.89 5.19 3.23
N LEU A 318 -1.08 3.90 3.47
CA LEU A 318 -0.54 3.14 4.60
C LEU A 318 0.39 2.05 4.05
N TYR A 319 1.69 2.22 4.27
CA TYR A 319 2.71 1.39 3.65
C TYR A 319 3.45 0.59 4.71
N THR A 320 3.31 -0.73 4.71
CA THR A 320 4.08 -1.54 5.66
C THR A 320 5.52 -1.65 5.20
N VAL A 321 6.44 -1.58 6.16
CA VAL A 321 7.88 -1.75 5.97
C VAL A 321 8.32 -2.78 7.00
N LEU A 322 8.89 -3.88 6.49
CA LEU A 322 9.46 -4.92 7.34
C LEU A 322 10.80 -4.43 7.88
N VAL A 323 10.94 -4.41 9.20
CA VAL A 323 12.19 -4.10 9.90
C VAL A 323 12.65 -5.35 10.65
N GLU A 324 13.83 -5.87 10.31
CA GLU A 324 14.39 -7.03 11.01
C GLU A 324 15.03 -6.57 12.32
N GLY A 325 14.69 -7.22 13.43
CA GLY A 325 15.28 -6.89 14.73
C GLY A 325 15.03 -5.47 15.23
N ASP A 326 13.96 -4.82 14.74
CA ASP A 326 13.63 -3.41 15.03
C ASP A 326 14.72 -2.41 14.53
N ASP A 327 15.55 -2.81 13.54
CA ASP A 327 16.55 -1.95 12.90
C ASP A 327 15.90 -1.00 11.88
N MET A 328 15.78 0.27 12.25
CA MET A 328 15.23 1.32 11.40
C MET A 328 16.26 1.91 10.42
N ASP A 329 17.54 1.53 10.54
CA ASP A 329 18.64 1.98 9.67
C ASP A 329 18.82 1.09 8.43
N GLU A 330 17.92 0.11 8.23
CA GLU A 330 17.84 -0.65 6.99
C GLU A 330 17.52 0.25 5.78
N PRO A 331 18.06 -0.01 4.57
CA PRO A 331 17.98 0.92 3.44
C PRO A 331 16.56 1.28 3.01
N ILE A 332 15.63 0.31 3.08
CA ILE A 332 14.23 0.54 2.70
C ILE A 332 13.48 1.29 3.79
N ALA A 333 13.79 1.02 5.05
CA ALA A 333 13.23 1.73 6.19
C ALA A 333 13.64 3.21 6.17
N ASP A 334 14.93 3.49 6.03
CA ASP A 334 15.48 4.84 5.94
C ASP A 334 14.92 5.61 4.74
N ALA A 335 14.99 5.03 3.53
CA ALA A 335 14.46 5.66 2.32
C ALA A 335 12.95 5.95 2.42
N SER A 336 12.19 5.03 3.02
CA SER A 336 10.74 5.23 3.24
C SER A 336 10.49 6.36 4.24
N ARG A 337 11.23 6.44 5.35
CA ARG A 337 11.11 7.56 6.33
C ARG A 337 11.42 8.92 5.71
N ALA A 338 12.33 8.96 4.74
CA ALA A 338 12.68 10.20 4.04
C ALA A 338 11.55 10.69 3.12
N ILE A 339 10.83 9.77 2.46
CA ILE A 339 9.78 10.09 1.48
C ILE A 339 8.40 10.28 2.14
N LEU A 340 8.09 9.51 3.18
CA LEU A 340 6.78 9.49 3.82
C LEU A 340 6.56 10.67 4.79
N ASP A 341 5.29 10.97 5.06
CA ASP A 341 4.84 12.09 5.89
C ASP A 341 4.75 11.70 7.39
N GLY A 342 5.26 10.52 7.76
CA GLY A 342 5.18 9.97 9.11
C GLY A 342 5.26 8.45 9.11
N HIS A 343 5.27 7.86 10.30
CA HIS A 343 5.30 6.42 10.48
C HIS A 343 4.71 5.97 11.82
N LEU A 344 4.22 4.73 11.83
CA LEU A 344 3.84 3.97 13.00
C LEU A 344 4.90 2.88 13.25
N VAL A 345 5.25 2.65 14.50
CA VAL A 345 6.14 1.56 14.92
C VAL A 345 5.33 0.52 15.67
N LEU A 346 5.36 -0.73 15.21
CA LEU A 346 4.74 -1.85 15.89
C LEU A 346 5.77 -2.59 16.75
N SER A 347 5.64 -2.45 18.06
CA SER A 347 6.62 -2.95 19.03
C SER A 347 6.39 -4.41 19.39
N ARG A 348 7.43 -5.23 19.23
CA ARG A 348 7.44 -6.61 19.74
C ARG A 348 7.29 -6.67 21.26
N ARG A 349 7.81 -5.68 21.98
CA ARG A 349 7.70 -5.57 23.45
C ARG A 349 6.24 -5.38 23.88
N LEU A 350 5.47 -4.57 23.15
CA LEU A 350 4.04 -4.41 23.40
C LEU A 350 3.27 -5.70 23.09
N ALA A 351 3.55 -6.31 21.93
CA ALA A 351 2.89 -7.56 21.53
C ALA A 351 3.13 -8.70 22.54
N SER A 352 4.37 -8.88 23.03
CA SER A 352 4.69 -9.93 24.02
C SER A 352 4.04 -9.71 25.39
N ARG A 353 3.68 -8.46 25.72
CA ARG A 353 2.91 -8.09 26.92
C ARG A 353 1.39 -8.22 26.72
N GLY A 354 0.92 -8.69 25.55
CA GLY A 354 -0.51 -8.77 25.24
C GLY A 354 -1.16 -7.41 24.98
N HIS A 355 -0.37 -6.37 24.70
CA HIS A 355 -0.87 -5.04 24.37
C HIS A 355 -1.17 -4.94 22.86
N TYR A 356 -2.45 -4.95 22.50
CA TYR A 356 -2.92 -4.86 21.11
C TYR A 356 -3.86 -3.66 20.91
N PRO A 357 -3.76 -2.94 19.77
CA PRO A 357 -2.69 -3.07 18.78
C PRO A 357 -1.33 -2.65 19.36
N PRO A 358 -0.20 -3.24 18.92
CA PRO A 358 1.12 -3.05 19.52
C PRO A 358 1.79 -1.76 19.02
N VAL A 359 1.03 -0.66 18.93
CA VAL A 359 1.52 0.62 18.41
C VAL A 359 2.33 1.33 19.49
N ASP A 360 3.61 1.55 19.23
CA ASP A 360 4.46 2.37 20.08
C ASP A 360 4.26 3.84 19.72
N VAL A 361 3.40 4.53 20.46
CA VAL A 361 3.06 5.95 20.19
C VAL A 361 4.20 6.91 20.50
N MET A 362 5.23 6.48 21.23
CA MET A 362 6.43 7.29 21.50
C MET A 362 7.38 7.27 20.30
N GLU A 363 7.56 6.09 19.70
CA GLU A 363 8.38 5.89 18.49
C GLU A 363 7.64 6.21 17.19
N SER A 364 6.32 6.44 17.26
CA SER A 364 5.48 6.80 16.11
C SER A 364 5.30 8.31 15.97
N ILE A 365 5.21 8.78 14.72
CA ILE A 365 5.05 10.20 14.38
C ILE A 365 4.16 10.39 13.15
N SER A 366 3.23 11.34 13.24
CA SER A 366 2.53 11.91 12.08
C SER A 366 2.96 13.37 11.93
N ARG A 367 3.64 13.71 10.82
CA ARG A 367 4.18 15.07 10.62
C ARG A 367 3.09 16.11 10.38
N VAL A 368 1.89 15.68 9.98
CA VAL A 368 0.74 16.57 9.71
C VAL A 368 -0.25 16.62 10.87
N MET A 369 -0.02 15.88 11.97
CA MET A 369 -0.98 15.78 13.07
C MET A 369 -1.42 17.15 13.58
N LYS A 370 -0.47 18.08 13.79
CA LYS A 370 -0.74 19.45 14.25
C LYS A 370 -1.64 20.25 13.30
N ASP A 371 -1.66 19.92 12.02
CA ASP A 371 -2.45 20.61 11.00
C ASP A 371 -3.86 20.02 10.85
N VAL A 372 -4.11 18.81 11.38
CA VAL A 372 -5.38 18.08 11.21
C VAL A 372 -6.18 17.90 12.49
N VAL A 373 -5.60 18.25 13.65
CA VAL A 373 -6.25 18.18 14.97
C VAL A 373 -6.42 19.56 15.60
N THR A 374 -7.29 19.65 16.60
CA THR A 374 -7.44 20.90 17.38
C THR A 374 -6.25 21.13 18.31
N PRO A 375 -5.95 22.39 18.71
CA PRO A 375 -4.89 22.67 19.67
C PRO A 375 -5.04 21.90 20.99
N ALA A 376 -6.27 21.78 21.51
CA ALA A 376 -6.54 21.04 22.74
C ALA A 376 -6.25 19.53 22.62
N HIS A 377 -6.61 18.92 21.48
CA HIS A 377 -6.26 17.52 21.19
C HIS A 377 -4.74 17.35 21.11
N TRP A 378 -4.06 18.21 20.36
CA TRP A 378 -2.59 18.18 20.27
C TRP A 378 -1.92 18.29 21.64
N GLU A 379 -2.34 19.25 22.47
CA GLU A 379 -1.81 19.46 23.82
C GLU A 379 -2.01 18.22 24.71
N ALA A 380 -3.21 17.63 24.70
CA ALA A 380 -3.48 16.40 25.46
C ALA A 380 -2.59 15.22 25.02
N ALA A 381 -2.39 15.04 23.72
CA ALA A 381 -1.51 13.99 23.20
C ALA A 381 -0.04 14.23 23.63
N MET A 382 0.45 15.47 23.60
CA MET A 382 1.82 15.78 24.05
C MET A 382 1.99 15.58 25.55
N GLU A 383 0.98 15.93 26.35
CA GLU A 383 1.01 15.74 27.80
C GLU A 383 1.01 14.26 28.19
N ILE A 384 0.22 13.44 27.50
CA ILE A 384 0.26 11.98 27.67
C ILE A 384 1.64 11.42 27.30
N LYS A 385 2.25 11.87 26.19
CA LYS A 385 3.62 11.46 25.83
C LYS A 385 4.64 11.87 26.90
N ALA A 386 4.51 13.06 27.49
CA ALA A 386 5.37 13.50 28.58
C ALA A 386 5.22 12.61 29.84
N MET A 387 3.99 12.21 30.18
CA MET A 387 3.74 11.28 31.28
C MET A 387 4.32 9.89 31.00
N MET A 388 4.14 9.37 29.78
CA MET A 388 4.74 8.10 29.38
C MET A 388 6.27 8.15 29.44
N ALA A 389 6.90 9.25 29.02
CA ALA A 389 8.35 9.45 29.12
C ALA A 389 8.83 9.45 30.57
N ALA A 390 8.18 10.23 31.44
CA ALA A 390 8.52 10.28 32.86
C ALA A 390 8.39 8.92 33.55
N TYR A 391 7.36 8.13 33.21
CA TYR A 391 7.23 6.76 33.70
C TYR A 391 8.38 5.86 33.20
N ASN A 392 8.68 5.89 31.90
CA ASN A 392 9.73 5.06 31.30
C ASN A 392 11.12 5.33 31.90
N GLU A 393 11.44 6.58 32.22
CA GLU A 393 12.70 6.97 32.89
C GLU A 393 12.87 6.32 34.27
N ALA A 394 11.76 5.94 34.91
CA ALA A 394 11.74 5.35 36.25
C ALA A 394 11.22 3.91 36.30
N GLU A 395 10.84 3.30 35.16
CA GLU A 395 10.17 1.97 35.09
C GLU A 395 10.95 0.91 35.89
N ASP A 396 12.28 0.87 35.72
CA ASP A 396 13.14 -0.10 36.42
C ASP A 396 13.15 0.11 37.94
N LEU A 397 13.30 1.35 38.41
CA LEU A 397 13.32 1.70 39.84
C LEU A 397 11.97 1.42 40.50
N ILE A 398 10.88 1.68 39.79
CA ILE A 398 9.51 1.39 40.23
C ILE A 398 9.32 -0.13 40.35
N ASN A 399 9.73 -0.89 39.34
CA ASN A 399 9.54 -2.35 39.30
C ASN A 399 10.32 -3.09 40.39
N ILE A 400 11.49 -2.59 40.82
CA ILE A 400 12.25 -3.15 41.95
C ILE A 400 11.81 -2.61 43.32
N GLY A 401 10.81 -1.71 43.36
CA GLY A 401 10.31 -1.08 44.58
C GLY A 401 11.24 -0.05 45.22
N ALA A 402 12.23 0.45 44.48
CA ALA A 402 13.20 1.44 44.96
C ALA A 402 12.72 2.90 44.80
N TYR A 403 11.65 3.13 44.04
CA TYR A 403 11.07 4.45 43.87
C TYR A 403 10.19 4.85 45.05
N ALA A 404 10.52 5.97 45.72
CA ALA A 404 9.72 6.54 46.79
C ALA A 404 8.74 7.59 46.24
N ARG A 405 7.44 7.42 46.50
CA ARG A 405 6.42 8.43 46.15
C ARG A 405 6.72 9.78 46.83
N GLY A 406 6.45 10.87 46.13
CA GLY A 406 6.74 12.24 46.55
C GLY A 406 8.16 12.72 46.23
N SER A 407 9.03 11.83 45.71
CA SER A 407 10.39 12.18 45.32
C SER A 407 10.47 12.95 44.00
N ASN A 408 9.51 12.73 43.09
CA ASN A 408 9.44 13.44 41.82
C ASN A 408 7.97 13.60 41.40
N PRO A 409 7.40 14.82 41.47
CA PRO A 409 6.00 15.08 41.13
C PRO A 409 5.60 14.64 39.71
N GLN A 410 6.53 14.65 38.74
CA GLN A 410 6.24 14.23 37.37
C GLN A 410 6.06 12.71 37.27
N ILE A 411 6.92 11.94 37.95
CA ILE A 411 6.82 10.48 37.99
C ILE A 411 5.59 10.06 38.82
N ASP A 412 5.34 10.72 39.95
CA ASP A 412 4.16 10.47 40.78
C ASP A 412 2.87 10.69 39.99
N ARG A 413 2.81 11.78 39.21
CA ARG A 413 1.70 12.01 38.28
C ARG A 413 1.61 10.90 37.25
N ALA A 414 2.71 10.57 36.58
CA ALA A 414 2.74 9.54 35.54
C ALA A 414 2.24 8.17 36.06
N LEU A 415 2.62 7.78 37.27
CA LEU A 415 2.16 6.56 37.93
C LEU A 415 0.63 6.47 38.03
N GLY A 416 -0.05 7.59 38.27
CA GLY A 416 -1.51 7.65 38.30
C GLY A 416 -2.19 7.44 36.95
N PHE A 417 -1.46 7.66 35.85
CA PHE A 417 -2.00 7.60 34.48
C PHE A 417 -1.57 6.37 33.68
N VAL A 418 -0.69 5.51 34.21
CA VAL A 418 -0.24 4.28 33.51
C VAL A 418 -1.41 3.41 33.05
N GLU A 419 -2.32 3.07 33.97
CA GLU A 419 -3.49 2.23 33.64
C GLU A 419 -4.50 2.94 32.72
N PRO A 420 -4.93 4.19 32.99
CA PRO A 420 -5.79 4.93 32.06
C PRO A 420 -5.22 5.04 30.64
N ILE A 421 -3.93 5.38 30.50
CA ILE A 421 -3.26 5.47 29.19
C ILE A 421 -3.21 4.08 28.54
N GLY A 422 -2.79 3.06 29.28
CA GLY A 422 -2.72 1.69 28.76
C GLY A 422 -4.08 1.14 28.34
N ALA A 423 -5.16 1.48 29.05
CA ALA A 423 -6.52 1.11 28.67
C ALA A 423 -7.00 1.85 27.41
N PHE A 424 -6.59 3.10 27.22
CA PHE A 424 -6.88 3.86 26.01
C PHE A 424 -6.17 3.31 24.78
N LEU A 425 -4.88 2.99 24.90
CA LEU A 425 -4.03 2.51 23.80
C LEU A 425 -4.35 1.07 23.38
N ARG A 426 -4.86 0.24 24.30
CA ARG A 426 -5.34 -1.12 23.98
C ARG A 426 -6.71 -1.05 23.32
N GLN A 427 -6.93 -1.83 22.27
CA GLN A 427 -8.20 -1.95 21.55
C GLN A 427 -8.32 -3.34 20.92
N ARG A 428 -9.50 -3.96 21.05
CA ARG A 428 -9.79 -5.27 20.41
C ARG A 428 -9.95 -5.11 18.90
N ALA A 429 -9.68 -6.15 18.14
CA ALA A 429 -9.68 -6.09 16.68
C ALA A 429 -11.07 -5.77 16.08
N GLU A 430 -12.14 -6.15 16.78
CA GLU A 430 -13.53 -5.94 16.38
C GLU A 430 -14.10 -4.61 16.87
N GLU A 431 -13.41 -3.93 17.79
CA GLU A 431 -13.81 -2.61 18.28
C GLU A 431 -13.44 -1.55 17.25
N GLY A 432 -14.37 -0.63 16.99
CA GLY A 432 -14.13 0.59 16.24
C GLY A 432 -15.11 1.67 16.69
N GLU A 433 -14.63 2.89 16.86
CA GLU A 433 -15.46 4.07 17.14
C GLU A 433 -15.03 5.24 16.25
N SER A 434 -15.87 6.28 16.21
CA SER A 434 -15.56 7.48 15.44
C SER A 434 -14.37 8.23 16.02
N PHE A 435 -13.68 8.98 15.15
CA PHE A 435 -12.58 9.86 15.53
C PHE A 435 -12.93 10.76 16.73
N ASP A 436 -14.08 11.43 16.70
CA ASP A 436 -14.53 12.31 17.78
C ASP A 436 -14.66 11.60 19.13
N LYS A 437 -15.12 10.35 19.14
CA LYS A 437 -15.20 9.56 20.37
C LYS A 437 -13.82 9.20 20.91
N HIS A 438 -12.88 8.87 20.03
CA HIS A 438 -11.49 8.64 20.43
C HIS A 438 -10.86 9.90 21.04
N VAL A 439 -11.09 11.07 20.43
CA VAL A 439 -10.64 12.35 20.98
C VAL A 439 -11.30 12.63 22.33
N GLN A 440 -12.62 12.45 22.47
CA GLN A 440 -13.31 12.62 23.75
C GLN A 440 -12.73 11.74 24.86
N ARG A 441 -12.42 10.47 24.56
CA ARG A 441 -11.77 9.56 25.50
C ARG A 441 -10.37 10.03 25.90
N LEU A 442 -9.57 10.49 24.94
CA LEU A 442 -8.25 11.06 25.19
C LEU A 442 -8.34 12.26 26.14
N MET A 443 -9.25 13.20 25.85
CA MET A 443 -9.48 14.36 26.70
C MET A 443 -9.99 13.97 28.09
N GLY A 444 -10.79 12.90 28.19
CA GLY A 444 -11.28 12.35 29.46
C GLY A 444 -10.16 11.82 30.36
N ILE A 445 -9.07 11.29 29.79
CA ILE A 445 -7.88 10.92 30.57
C ILE A 445 -7.31 12.17 31.23
N MET A 446 -7.20 13.28 30.49
CA MET A 446 -6.63 14.52 31.03
C MET A 446 -7.52 15.22 32.05
N ALA A 447 -8.84 15.09 31.91
CA ALA A 447 -9.81 15.67 32.84
C ALA A 447 -9.96 14.90 34.16
N ALA A 448 -9.53 13.63 34.19
CA ALA A 448 -9.48 12.85 35.42
C ALA A 448 -8.29 13.30 36.27
N GLU A 449 -8.41 14.42 36.97
CA GLU A 449 -7.43 14.82 37.97
C GLU A 449 -7.26 13.71 39.03
N ALA A 450 -6.00 13.53 39.43
CA ALA A 450 -5.45 12.44 40.23
C ALA A 450 -6.35 12.01 41.40
N PRO A 451 -6.44 10.69 41.72
CA PRO A 451 -7.09 10.27 42.95
C PRO A 451 -6.46 11.03 44.12
N ALA A 452 -7.31 11.78 44.83
CA ALA A 452 -6.96 12.43 46.07
C ALA A 452 -6.27 11.41 46.98
N GLU A 453 -5.18 11.86 47.60
CA GLU A 453 -4.42 11.17 48.64
C GLU A 453 -5.26 10.12 49.38
N ALA A 454 -4.96 8.84 49.14
CA ALA A 454 -5.33 7.81 50.09
C ALA A 454 -4.46 8.04 51.33
N GLN A 455 -4.92 8.95 52.20
CA GLN A 455 -4.53 8.95 53.60
C GLN A 455 -5.02 7.63 54.20
N ILE A 456 -4.08 6.76 54.54
CA ILE A 456 -3.88 6.10 55.86
C ILE A 456 -2.65 5.19 55.76
#